data_AF-A0AA38HWQ2-F1
#
_entry.id   AF-A0AA38HWQ2-F1
#
_cell.length_a   1.000
_cell.length_b   1.000
_cell.length_c   1.000
_cell.angle_alpha   90.00
_cell.angle_beta   90.00
_cell.angle_gamma   90.00
#
_symmetry.space_group_name_H-M   'P 1'
#
loop_
_entity.id
_entity.type
_entity.pdbx_description
1 polymer ?
#
loop_
_entity_poly.entity_id
_entity_poly.type
_entity_poly.pdbx_seq_one_letter_code
_entity_poly.pdbx_strand_id
1 'polypeptide(L)'
;MEEITVTWHKNPKVIVENQYIPTLCCAIFNLKSDIKSISFDNCLIEDIQEECFSEKVANVTTNIEIFNNKLTSIKKDTFRNLKVQDIYLKNNLIEVIEDDSFLNLTELIYLDLSFNKVRTLKIRSLDEYTKLWSFNFAI
;
A
#
# COMPACT_ATOMS: atom_id res chain seq x y z
N MET A 1 -5.07 -24.05 1.01
CA MET A 1 -4.24 -22.94 1.50
C MET A 1 -2.94 -23.03 0.74
N GLU A 2 -2.81 -22.26 -0.33
CA GLU A 2 -1.56 -22.21 -1.11
C GLU A 2 -0.54 -21.36 -0.35
N GLU A 3 0.71 -21.80 -0.34
CA GLU A 3 1.77 -21.23 0.49
C GLU A 3 2.15 -19.83 0.00
N ILE A 4 2.13 -18.86 0.91
CA ILE A 4 2.75 -17.54 0.71
C ILE A 4 4.27 -17.79 0.67
N THR A 5 4.89 -17.54 -0.48
CA THR A 5 6.35 -17.70 -0.62
C THR A 5 7.06 -16.54 0.10
N VAL A 6 7.69 -16.83 1.23
CA VAL A 6 8.53 -15.85 1.95
C VAL A 6 9.99 -16.04 1.53
N THR A 7 10.62 -15.01 0.97
CA THR A 7 12.04 -15.05 0.58
C THR A 7 12.90 -14.34 1.63
N TRP A 8 13.90 -15.06 2.18
CA TRP A 8 14.81 -14.53 3.20
C TRP A 8 16.10 -13.99 2.55
N HIS A 9 16.24 -12.66 2.53
CA HIS A 9 17.46 -11.96 2.14
C HIS A 9 17.82 -10.87 3.18
N LYS A 10 18.96 -10.17 3.01
CA LYS A 10 19.36 -8.99 3.84
C LYS A 10 18.28 -7.89 3.97
N ASN A 11 17.22 -7.97 3.18
CA ASN A 11 15.98 -7.20 3.27
C ASN A 11 14.82 -8.19 3.13
N PRO A 12 14.27 -8.74 4.23
CA PRO A 12 13.19 -9.72 4.14
C PRO A 12 11.97 -9.12 3.44
N LYS A 13 11.43 -9.86 2.48
CA LYS A 13 10.29 -9.45 1.67
C LYS A 13 9.20 -10.52 1.72
N VAL A 14 7.95 -10.06 1.86
CA VAL A 14 6.77 -10.89 1.59
C VAL A 14 6.32 -10.60 0.18
N ILE A 15 6.28 -11.61 -0.67
CA ILE A 15 5.88 -11.48 -2.07
C ILE A 15 4.74 -12.46 -2.31
N VAL A 16 3.63 -11.95 -2.83
CA VAL A 16 2.45 -12.72 -3.20
C VAL A 16 2.10 -12.38 -4.64
N GLU A 17 2.17 -13.39 -5.51
CA GLU A 17 1.98 -13.20 -6.95
C GLU A 17 0.99 -14.22 -7.49
N ASN A 18 0.10 -13.79 -8.39
CA ASN A 18 -0.80 -14.68 -9.13
C ASN A 18 -1.72 -15.54 -8.23
N GLN A 19 -2.15 -14.97 -7.11
CA GLN A 19 -3.04 -15.62 -6.14
C GLN A 19 -4.42 -14.96 -6.13
N TYR A 20 -5.49 -15.71 -5.90
CA TYR A 20 -6.82 -15.10 -5.79
C TYR A 20 -7.05 -14.54 -4.38
N ILE A 21 -6.81 -13.23 -4.21
CA ILE A 21 -6.96 -12.51 -2.93
C ILE A 21 -7.80 -11.25 -3.17
N PRO A 22 -9.13 -11.38 -3.34
CA PRO A 22 -9.99 -10.24 -3.69
C PRO A 22 -10.01 -9.15 -2.59
N THR A 23 -9.67 -9.48 -1.35
CA THR A 23 -9.65 -8.53 -0.24
C THR A 23 -8.44 -8.73 0.65
N LEU A 24 -7.71 -7.65 0.93
CA LEU A 24 -6.66 -7.62 1.94
C LEU A 24 -7.26 -7.28 3.32
N CYS A 25 -7.35 -8.27 4.20
CA CYS A 25 -7.86 -8.12 5.56
C CYS A 25 -6.74 -8.11 6.62
N CYS A 26 -6.99 -7.50 7.79
CA CYS A 26 -5.97 -7.28 8.83
C CYS A 26 -5.41 -8.58 9.43
N ALA A 27 -6.02 -9.72 9.15
CA ALA A 27 -5.60 -11.04 9.59
C ALA A 27 -4.41 -11.59 8.77
N ILE A 28 -4.26 -11.15 7.52
CA ILE A 28 -3.17 -11.58 6.62
C ILE A 28 -1.84 -10.97 7.08
N PHE A 29 -1.88 -9.79 7.70
CA PHE A 29 -0.70 -9.05 8.18
C PHE A 29 -0.30 -9.41 9.63
N ASN A 30 -0.23 -10.70 9.95
CA ASN A 30 0.36 -11.18 11.22
C ASN A 30 1.88 -11.37 11.09
N LEU A 31 2.57 -10.27 10.79
CA LEU A 31 4.00 -10.26 10.51
C LEU A 31 4.78 -10.23 11.83
N LYS A 32 5.51 -11.31 12.12
CA LYS A 32 6.26 -11.48 13.39
C LYS A 32 7.74 -11.10 13.31
N SER A 33 8.17 -10.56 12.17
CA SER A 33 9.58 -10.24 11.88
C SER A 33 9.68 -8.85 11.25
N ASP A 34 10.88 -8.24 11.33
CA ASP A 34 11.21 -6.98 10.66
C ASP A 34 11.20 -7.15 9.13
N ILE A 35 10.01 -7.19 8.52
CA ILE A 35 9.81 -7.35 7.07
C ILE A 35 9.91 -6.00 6.40
N LYS A 36 10.97 -5.78 5.63
CA LYS A 36 11.22 -4.49 5.01
C LYS A 36 10.24 -4.13 3.90
N SER A 37 9.71 -5.12 3.19
CA SER A 37 8.87 -4.90 2.01
C SER A 37 7.78 -5.95 1.89
N ILE A 38 6.59 -5.50 1.50
CA ILE A 38 5.44 -6.37 1.19
C ILE A 38 4.98 -6.05 -0.23
N SER A 39 4.79 -7.09 -1.04
CA SER A 39 4.40 -6.98 -2.44
C SER A 39 3.26 -7.92 -2.78
N PHE A 40 2.22 -7.38 -3.41
CA PHE A 40 1.10 -8.12 -3.99
C PHE A 40 0.98 -7.79 -5.47
N ASP A 41 1.34 -8.74 -6.33
CA ASP A 41 1.25 -8.59 -7.79
C ASP A 41 0.19 -9.52 -8.37
N ASN A 42 -0.66 -8.98 -9.24
CA ASN A 42 -1.64 -9.75 -10.00
C ASN A 42 -2.48 -10.68 -9.11
N CYS A 43 -2.92 -10.16 -7.96
CA CYS A 43 -3.66 -10.92 -6.94
C CYS A 43 -5.18 -10.70 -7.00
N LEU A 44 -5.66 -10.00 -8.04
CA LEU A 44 -7.06 -9.62 -8.21
C LEU A 44 -7.65 -8.88 -6.99
N ILE A 45 -6.81 -8.15 -6.25
CA ILE A 45 -7.28 -7.40 -5.07
C ILE A 45 -8.21 -6.29 -5.53
N GLU A 46 -9.44 -6.31 -5.04
CA GLU A 46 -10.48 -5.31 -5.31
C GLU A 46 -10.63 -4.33 -4.14
N ASP A 47 -10.34 -4.79 -2.93
CA ASP A 47 -10.54 -4.01 -1.71
C ASP A 47 -9.43 -4.22 -0.66
N ILE A 48 -9.18 -3.16 0.11
CA ILE A 48 -8.35 -3.18 1.31
C ILE A 48 -9.25 -2.82 2.48
N GLN A 49 -9.25 -3.66 3.51
CA GLN A 49 -9.96 -3.36 4.74
C GLN A 49 -9.39 -2.09 5.39
N GLU A 50 -10.25 -1.26 5.98
CA GLU A 50 -9.80 -0.09 6.74
C GLU A 50 -8.82 -0.50 7.83
N GLU A 51 -7.80 0.35 8.06
CA GLU A 51 -6.76 0.15 9.07
C GLU A 51 -5.94 -1.15 8.90
N CYS A 52 -6.03 -1.84 7.76
CA CYS A 52 -5.39 -3.13 7.52
C CYS A 52 -3.87 -3.08 7.61
N PHE A 53 -3.28 -1.95 7.21
CA PHE A 53 -1.85 -1.68 7.34
C PHE A 53 -1.48 -0.90 8.60
N SER A 54 -2.38 -0.64 9.56
CA SER A 54 -2.11 0.26 10.70
C SER A 54 -1.06 -0.29 11.71
N GLU A 55 -1.37 -0.37 13.01
CA GLU A 55 -0.40 -0.69 14.07
C GLU A 55 0.40 -1.99 13.83
N LYS A 56 -0.17 -2.92 13.06
CA LYS A 56 0.45 -4.21 12.72
C LYS A 56 1.60 -4.11 11.70
N VAL A 57 1.60 -3.11 10.83
CA VAL A 57 2.61 -2.95 9.75
C VAL A 57 3.46 -1.69 9.95
N ALA A 58 2.98 -0.72 10.74
CA ALA A 58 3.55 0.61 10.94
C ALA A 58 5.03 0.68 11.32
N ASN A 59 5.61 -0.37 11.93
CA ASN A 59 7.01 -0.38 12.35
C ASN A 59 7.87 -1.48 11.72
N VAL A 60 7.29 -2.34 10.88
CA VAL A 60 8.03 -3.47 10.30
C VAL A 60 8.46 -3.19 8.87
N THR A 61 7.66 -2.46 8.09
CA THR A 61 7.81 -2.31 6.63
C THR A 61 8.09 -0.87 6.20
N THR A 62 9.03 -0.72 5.27
CA THR A 62 9.35 0.56 4.62
C THR A 62 8.79 0.67 3.21
N ASN A 63 8.36 -0.44 2.59
CA ASN A 63 7.92 -0.49 1.20
C ASN A 63 6.63 -1.29 1.05
N ILE A 64 5.58 -0.67 0.52
CA ILE A 64 4.33 -1.35 0.18
C ILE A 64 4.12 -1.29 -1.33
N GLU A 65 3.97 -2.46 -1.92
CA GLU A 65 3.77 -2.64 -3.35
C GLU A 65 2.47 -3.40 -3.60
N ILE A 66 1.50 -2.77 -4.27
CA ILE A 66 0.23 -3.41 -4.67
C ILE A 66 -0.04 -3.00 -6.12
N PHE A 67 0.59 -3.70 -7.07
CA PHE A 67 0.52 -3.36 -8.49
C PHE A 67 -0.19 -4.44 -9.31
N ASN A 68 -0.72 -4.06 -10.47
CA ASN A 68 -1.50 -4.94 -11.36
C ASN A 68 -2.71 -5.60 -10.68
N ASN A 69 -3.40 -4.87 -9.79
CA ASN A 69 -4.58 -5.35 -9.09
C ASN A 69 -5.85 -4.63 -9.61
N LYS A 70 -6.97 -4.75 -8.88
CA LYS A 70 -8.29 -4.23 -9.27
C LYS A 70 -8.83 -3.21 -8.26
N LEU A 71 -7.97 -2.61 -7.44
CA LEU A 71 -8.37 -1.63 -6.44
C LEU A 71 -9.08 -0.47 -7.10
N THR A 72 -10.28 -0.14 -6.63
CA THR A 72 -11.10 0.96 -7.15
C THR A 72 -11.08 2.19 -6.25
N SER A 73 -10.72 2.02 -4.98
CA SER A 73 -10.63 3.11 -4.03
C SER A 73 -9.51 2.88 -3.01
N ILE A 74 -9.05 3.97 -2.40
CA ILE A 74 -8.26 3.94 -1.17
C ILE A 74 -9.12 4.55 -0.08
N LYS A 75 -9.55 3.72 0.86
CA LYS A 75 -10.41 4.14 1.97
C LYS A 75 -9.64 4.98 2.98
N LYS A 76 -10.38 5.73 3.79
CA LYS A 76 -9.87 6.45 4.95
C LYS A 76 -9.02 5.53 5.83
N ASP A 77 -7.96 6.10 6.40
CA ASP A 77 -7.07 5.45 7.35
C ASP A 77 -6.32 4.21 6.81
N THR A 78 -6.42 3.89 5.51
CA THR A 78 -5.80 2.68 4.90
C THR A 78 -4.29 2.62 5.14
N PHE A 79 -3.57 3.73 4.94
CA PHE A 79 -2.12 3.83 5.13
C PHE A 79 -1.73 4.71 6.32
N ARG A 80 -2.64 4.98 7.24
CA ARG A 80 -2.42 5.99 8.28
C ARG A 80 -1.32 5.59 9.26
N ASN A 81 -0.53 6.58 9.69
CA ASN A 81 0.55 6.46 10.70
C ASN A 81 1.67 5.46 10.33
N LEU A 82 1.78 5.05 9.07
CA LEU A 82 2.85 4.16 8.63
C LEU A 82 4.19 4.90 8.52
N LYS A 83 5.29 4.24 8.91
CA LYS A 83 6.66 4.72 8.67
C LYS A 83 7.22 4.18 7.35
N VAL A 84 6.40 4.18 6.31
CA VAL A 84 6.77 3.71 4.96
C VAL A 84 7.47 4.83 4.19
N GLN A 85 8.45 4.44 3.37
CA GLN A 85 9.18 5.32 2.46
C GLN A 85 8.57 5.29 1.06
N ASP A 86 8.15 4.11 0.59
CA ASP A 86 7.64 3.96 -0.77
C ASP A 86 6.29 3.23 -0.79
N ILE A 87 5.32 3.81 -1.48
CA ILE A 87 4.01 3.19 -1.78
C ILE A 87 3.85 3.13 -3.30
N TYR A 88 3.72 1.91 -3.84
CA TYR A 88 3.46 1.67 -5.25
C TYR A 88 2.07 1.08 -5.44
N LEU A 89 1.17 1.83 -6.08
CA LEU A 89 -0.22 1.45 -6.38
C LEU A 89 -0.49 1.44 -7.90
N LYS A 90 0.58 1.37 -8.69
CA LYS A 90 0.53 1.43 -10.15
C LYS A 90 -0.33 0.33 -10.76
N ASN A 91 -1.01 0.65 -11.86
CA ASN A 91 -1.80 -0.28 -12.65
C ASN A 91 -2.91 -0.96 -11.81
N ASN A 92 -3.68 -0.13 -11.11
CA ASN A 92 -4.94 -0.50 -10.48
C ASN A 92 -6.09 0.23 -11.20
N LEU A 93 -7.28 0.25 -10.60
CA LEU A 93 -8.46 0.94 -11.12
C LEU A 93 -8.89 2.07 -10.18
N ILE A 94 -7.96 2.65 -9.42
CA ILE A 94 -8.31 3.56 -8.32
C ILE A 94 -8.92 4.82 -8.92
N GLU A 95 -10.17 5.10 -8.55
CA GLU A 95 -10.95 6.26 -8.96
C GLU A 95 -11.13 7.25 -7.80
N VAL A 96 -11.24 6.73 -6.58
CA VAL A 96 -11.52 7.50 -5.36
C VAL A 96 -10.41 7.31 -4.34
N ILE A 97 -9.89 8.41 -3.81
CA ILE A 97 -9.00 8.43 -2.66
C ILE A 97 -9.70 9.25 -1.58
N GLU A 98 -10.06 8.60 -0.49
CA GLU A 98 -10.78 9.25 0.61
C GLU A 98 -9.87 10.20 1.40
N ASP A 99 -10.48 11.11 2.15
CA ASP A 99 -9.76 11.99 3.07
C ASP A 99 -9.02 11.14 4.11
N ASP A 100 -7.84 11.61 4.53
CA ASP A 100 -6.99 10.98 5.55
C ASP A 100 -6.47 9.56 5.20
N SER A 101 -6.66 9.08 3.97
CA SER A 101 -6.18 7.75 3.52
C SER A 101 -4.66 7.57 3.66
N PHE A 102 -3.92 8.68 3.65
CA PHE A 102 -2.47 8.77 3.76
C PHE A 102 -2.00 9.67 4.93
N LEU A 103 -2.84 9.84 5.95
CA LEU A 103 -2.55 10.72 7.09
C LEU A 103 -1.30 10.24 7.88
N ASN A 104 -0.46 11.19 8.30
CA ASN A 104 0.73 10.97 9.14
C ASN A 104 1.79 10.02 8.55
N LEU A 105 1.97 10.02 7.24
CA LEU A 105 3.03 9.30 6.55
C LEU A 105 4.35 10.09 6.56
N THR A 106 4.93 10.30 7.75
CA THR A 106 6.05 11.23 7.96
C THR A 106 7.36 10.82 7.27
N GLU A 107 7.48 9.54 6.90
CA GLU A 107 8.67 8.97 6.26
C GLU A 107 8.53 8.76 4.76
N LEU A 108 7.36 9.09 4.17
CA LEU A 108 7.08 8.82 2.76
C LEU A 108 7.94 9.69 1.85
N ILE A 109 8.60 9.04 0.88
CA ILE A 109 9.49 9.60 -0.13
C ILE A 109 8.88 9.49 -1.51
N TYR A 110 8.23 8.36 -1.82
CA TYR A 110 7.67 8.05 -3.13
C TYR A 110 6.25 7.50 -3.05
N LEU A 111 5.34 8.08 -3.83
CA LEU A 111 3.98 7.58 -4.04
C LEU A 111 3.68 7.49 -5.53
N ASP A 112 3.40 6.27 -6.00
CA ASP A 112 3.07 5.98 -7.39
C ASP A 112 1.62 5.57 -7.56
N LEU A 113 0.84 6.44 -8.19
CA LEU A 113 -0.54 6.19 -8.58
C LEU A 113 -0.68 6.08 -10.11
N SER A 114 0.42 5.93 -10.86
CA SER A 114 0.37 5.87 -12.32
C SER A 114 -0.50 4.73 -12.84
N PHE A 115 -1.09 4.92 -14.02
CA PHE A 115 -1.98 3.92 -14.63
C PHE A 115 -3.17 3.54 -13.71
N ASN A 116 -3.71 4.53 -12.99
CA ASN A 116 -4.99 4.44 -12.31
C ASN A 116 -6.02 5.33 -13.02
N LYS A 117 -7.18 5.53 -12.40
CA LYS A 117 -8.27 6.36 -12.93
C LYS A 117 -8.58 7.55 -12.02
N VAL A 118 -7.63 7.94 -11.17
CA VAL A 118 -7.84 9.00 -10.18
C VAL A 118 -8.08 10.30 -10.93
N ARG A 119 -9.21 10.95 -10.67
CA ARG A 119 -9.58 12.22 -11.32
C ARG A 119 -9.28 13.43 -10.45
N THR A 120 -9.34 13.25 -9.14
CA THR A 120 -9.18 14.32 -8.16
C THR A 120 -8.47 13.78 -6.94
N LEU A 121 -7.44 14.49 -6.50
CA LEU A 121 -6.74 14.25 -5.25
C LEU A 121 -6.98 15.44 -4.34
N LYS A 122 -7.50 15.20 -3.13
CA LYS A 122 -7.70 16.27 -2.16
C LYS A 122 -6.37 16.55 -1.44
N ILE A 123 -6.01 17.83 -1.39
CA ILE A 123 -4.70 18.30 -0.88
C ILE A 123 -4.52 17.98 0.62
N ARG A 124 -5.59 17.93 1.42
CA ARG A 124 -5.53 17.55 2.84
C ARG A 124 -4.97 16.16 3.08
N SER A 125 -5.15 15.23 2.14
CA SER A 125 -4.54 13.90 2.22
C SER A 125 -3.01 13.96 2.13
N LEU A 126 -2.43 15.12 1.80
CA LEU A 126 -0.99 15.32 1.61
C LEU A 126 -0.35 16.35 2.56
N ASP A 127 -1.11 17.00 3.45
CA ASP A 127 -0.68 18.18 4.21
C ASP A 127 0.39 17.89 5.29
N GLU A 128 0.80 16.63 5.49
CA GLU A 128 1.80 16.23 6.50
C GLU A 128 3.05 15.51 5.95
N TYR A 129 3.23 15.45 4.61
CA TYR A 129 4.44 14.83 4.07
C TYR A 129 5.65 15.77 4.14
N THR A 130 6.44 15.64 5.20
CA THR A 130 7.67 16.42 5.34
C THR A 130 8.82 15.94 4.43
N LYS A 131 8.71 14.72 3.87
CA LYS A 131 9.77 14.05 3.10
C LYS A 131 9.38 13.63 1.68
N LEU A 132 8.14 13.88 1.24
CA LEU A 132 7.69 13.45 -0.09
C LEU A 132 8.46 14.21 -1.16
N TRP A 133 9.30 13.47 -1.87
CA TRP A 133 10.17 14.01 -2.91
C TRP A 133 9.54 13.85 -4.29
N SER A 134 8.78 12.77 -4.49
CA SER A 134 8.22 12.44 -5.80
C SER A 134 6.82 11.85 -5.66
N PHE A 135 5.91 12.45 -6.42
CA PHE A 135 4.51 12.06 -6.50
C PHE A 135 4.17 11.86 -7.97
N ASN A 136 3.93 10.61 -8.39
CA ASN A 136 3.65 10.28 -9.78
C ASN A 136 2.15 10.11 -10.01
N PHE A 137 1.58 11.04 -10.77
CA PHE A 137 0.19 11.08 -11.20
C PHE A 137 0.14 11.13 -12.73
N ALA A 138 0.52 10.02 -13.37
CA ALA A 138 0.38 9.88 -14.82
C ALA A 138 -1.02 9.35 -15.14
N ILE A 139 -1.83 10.22 -15.77
CA ILE A 139 -3.15 9.92 -16.36
C ILE A 139 -2.99 9.11 -17.64
#